data_AF-A0A7C7GPX8-F1
#
_entry.id   AF-A0A7C7GPX8-F1
#
_cell.length_a   1.000
_cell.length_b   1.000
_cell.length_c   1.000
_cell.angle_alpha   90.00
_cell.angle_beta   90.00
_cell.angle_gamma   90.00
#
_symmetry.space_group_name_H-M   'P 1'
#
loop_
_entity.id
_entity.type
_entity.pdbx_description
1 polymer ?
#
loop_
_entity_poly.entity_id
_entity_poly.type
_entity_poly.pdbx_seq_one_letter_code
_entity_poly.pdbx_strand_id
1 'polypeptide(L)'
;MQFQTLDSKSECVGIYVDGDLSFEELPEGLTKTWSHSEFLPEGIEYAQLYCLGASLTEVCPPHLHDQWERVNARLRANYRALSTSKISLDEHCFYDLVPESMLHEFCEIKDLITTWVFDNYERPANYEFMASLASAVSEMASSPLNLNFKSLNSVRHKSQVRDFIKKYSSNQQYCKYNIWGTKTGRLSTLPNSFPILTMPKDHRSVIQPNNDWFLELDYNAAELRTVLALSGKSQPNSDIHEWNAANIFKGEVTRDQAKQKVFAWLYGSNLSIIDGDITKILSEVYRKEEIVRQHWSGAHVVTRFGRSIPSDNHHALSYIIQSSCVDAVLRRLVALRTLLSEHSSRIAFTLHDSVVIDLSDRDRHLVPEMIEIFSNTEMGKFKVNVSAGKDFGNLQPLKL
;
A
#
# COMPACT_ATOMS: atom_id res chain seq x y z
N MET A 1 27.42 -1.14 9.82
CA MET A 1 27.17 -1.61 11.19
C MET A 1 25.69 -1.90 11.34
N GLN A 2 25.34 -2.98 12.05
CA GLN A 2 23.95 -3.24 12.40
C GLN A 2 23.55 -2.33 13.56
N PHE A 3 22.28 -1.90 13.58
CA PHE A 3 21.76 -1.02 14.61
C PHE A 3 20.26 -1.24 14.82
N GLN A 4 19.73 -0.73 15.93
CA GLN A 4 18.29 -0.73 16.18
C GLN A 4 17.75 0.68 16.34
N THR A 5 16.69 0.98 15.61
CA THR A 5 15.85 2.16 15.89
C THR A 5 14.90 1.86 17.05
N LEU A 6 14.75 2.84 17.94
CA LEU A 6 13.76 2.81 19.02
C LEU A 6 12.40 3.24 18.48
N ASP A 7 12.32 4.42 17.86
CA ASP A 7 11.08 4.92 17.24
C ASP A 7 11.18 4.96 15.71
N SER A 8 10.02 5.04 15.09
CA SER A 8 9.81 5.31 13.67
C SER A 8 9.52 6.79 13.37
N LYS A 9 9.12 7.57 14.40
CA LYS A 9 8.86 9.00 14.28
C LYS A 9 10.16 9.78 14.12
N SER A 10 10.18 10.75 13.20
CA SER A 10 11.31 11.65 12.97
C SER A 10 11.68 12.53 14.17
N GLU A 11 10.70 12.84 15.03
CA GLU A 11 10.87 13.63 16.25
C GLU A 11 11.34 12.81 17.47
N CYS A 12 11.52 11.49 17.31
CA CYS A 12 11.91 10.57 18.37
C CYS A 12 13.07 9.67 17.91
N VAL A 13 14.19 10.30 17.53
CA VAL A 13 15.37 9.57 17.07
C VAL A 13 16.06 8.92 18.27
N GLY A 14 16.07 7.60 18.31
CA GLY A 14 16.79 6.82 19.29
C GLY A 14 17.42 5.61 18.60
N ILE A 15 18.73 5.45 18.76
CA ILE A 15 19.54 4.49 18.01
C ILE A 15 20.38 3.71 18.99
N TYR A 16 20.34 2.38 18.86
CA TYR A 16 21.23 1.47 19.57
C TYR A 16 22.28 0.90 18.61
N VAL A 17 23.56 1.03 18.96
CA VAL A 17 24.70 0.45 18.23
C VAL A 17 25.72 -0.05 19.25
N ASP A 18 26.18 -1.29 19.11
CA ASP A 18 27.31 -1.85 19.86
C ASP A 18 27.27 -1.65 21.40
N GLY A 19 26.08 -1.69 22.00
CA GLY A 19 25.90 -1.51 23.46
C GLY A 19 25.59 -0.09 23.91
N ASP A 20 25.62 0.89 22.99
CA ASP A 20 25.39 2.29 23.29
C ASP A 20 24.07 2.80 22.71
N LEU A 21 23.37 3.64 23.47
CA LEU A 21 22.16 4.35 23.05
C LEU A 21 22.49 5.81 22.75
N SER A 22 22.21 6.25 21.51
CA SER A 22 22.33 7.62 21.04
C SER A 22 20.95 8.19 20.70
N PHE A 23 20.70 9.44 21.10
CA PHE A 23 19.43 10.14 20.87
C PHE A 23 19.60 11.45 20.09
N GLU A 24 20.84 11.84 19.76
CA GLU A 24 21.12 13.15 19.16
C GLU A 24 21.50 13.04 17.68
N GLU A 25 22.41 12.12 17.33
CA GLU A 25 22.91 11.97 15.97
C GLU A 25 22.94 10.51 15.50
N LEU A 26 22.70 10.31 14.21
CA LEU A 26 22.86 9.04 13.50
C LEU A 26 24.36 8.76 13.34
N PRO A 27 24.90 7.65 13.90
CA PRO A 27 26.28 7.26 13.64
C PRO A 27 26.54 7.06 12.15
N GLU A 28 27.78 7.29 11.71
CA GLU A 28 28.18 6.97 10.33
C GLU A 28 28.30 5.45 10.13
N GLY A 29 28.18 4.99 8.87
CA GLY A 29 28.43 3.60 8.53
C GLY A 29 27.34 2.61 8.96
N LEU A 30 26.13 3.08 9.27
CA LEU A 30 24.96 2.24 9.46
C LEU A 30 24.60 1.52 8.16
N THR A 31 24.27 0.24 8.25
CA THR A 31 24.02 -0.59 7.05
C THR A 31 22.79 -1.48 7.17
N LYS A 32 22.42 -1.91 8.39
CA LYS A 32 21.37 -2.91 8.59
C LYS A 32 20.57 -2.64 9.87
N THR A 33 19.25 -2.81 9.82
CA THR A 33 18.38 -2.72 10.99
C THR A 33 17.14 -3.61 10.82
N TRP A 34 16.25 -3.63 11.80
CA TRP A 34 15.02 -4.41 11.75
C TRP A 34 14.04 -3.90 10.68
N SER A 35 13.68 -2.61 10.68
CA SER A 35 12.63 -2.05 9.83
C SER A 35 12.90 -0.60 9.43
N HIS A 36 12.27 -0.14 8.35
CA HIS A 36 12.36 1.24 7.86
C HIS A 36 11.91 2.28 8.91
N SER A 37 12.55 3.46 8.90
CA SER A 37 12.15 4.66 9.66
C SER A 37 12.54 5.89 8.82
N GLU A 38 11.78 6.98 8.91
CA GLU A 38 11.89 8.11 7.94
C GLU A 38 13.20 8.89 8.02
N PHE A 39 13.79 8.95 9.20
CA PHE A 39 15.05 9.63 9.42
C PHE A 39 16.26 8.82 8.94
N LEU A 40 16.06 7.58 8.47
CA LEU A 40 17.16 6.73 8.01
C LEU A 40 17.63 7.13 6.61
N PRO A 41 18.94 7.10 6.35
CA PRO A 41 19.47 7.33 5.02
C PRO A 41 19.11 6.20 4.06
N GLU A 42 19.26 6.45 2.76
CA GLU A 42 19.18 5.39 1.76
C GLU A 42 20.31 4.35 1.93
N GLY A 43 20.09 3.15 1.40
CA GLY A 43 21.08 2.07 1.42
C GLY A 43 21.08 1.20 2.69
N ILE A 44 20.17 1.44 3.64
CA ILE A 44 19.98 0.56 4.80
C ILE A 44 19.18 -0.69 4.42
N GLU A 45 19.67 -1.85 4.86
CA GLU A 45 18.91 -3.09 4.76
C GLU A 45 18.00 -3.35 5.97
N TYR A 46 16.83 -3.94 5.72
CA TYR A 46 15.76 -4.15 6.70
C TYR A 46 15.43 -5.64 6.83
N ALA A 47 15.73 -6.22 7.99
CA ALA A 47 15.50 -7.65 8.26
C ALA A 47 14.00 -8.04 8.18
N GLN A 48 13.09 -7.15 8.55
CA GLN A 48 11.64 -7.39 8.44
C GLN A 48 11.20 -7.75 7.01
N LEU A 49 11.88 -7.22 6.00
CA LEU A 49 11.59 -7.55 4.60
C LEU A 49 12.03 -8.99 4.24
N TYR A 50 13.10 -9.49 4.84
CA TYR A 50 13.58 -10.86 4.64
C TYR A 50 12.59 -11.90 5.15
N CYS A 51 11.88 -11.59 6.24
CA CYS A 51 10.87 -12.46 6.81
C CYS A 51 9.43 -12.08 6.43
N LEU A 52 9.24 -11.36 5.31
CA LEU A 52 7.93 -11.02 4.74
C LEU A 52 6.96 -10.37 5.76
N GLY A 53 7.49 -9.50 6.63
CA GLY A 53 6.69 -8.78 7.62
C GLY A 53 6.41 -9.51 8.91
N ALA A 54 6.91 -10.74 9.09
CA ALA A 54 6.80 -11.46 10.36
C ALA A 54 7.38 -10.63 11.51
N SER A 55 6.73 -10.68 12.67
CA SER A 55 7.16 -9.98 13.87
C SER A 55 8.41 -10.63 14.48
N LEU A 56 9.15 -9.87 15.29
CA LEU A 56 10.29 -10.37 16.07
C LEU A 56 9.94 -11.63 16.87
N THR A 57 8.73 -11.72 17.43
CA THR A 57 8.27 -12.92 18.16
C THR A 57 8.14 -14.14 17.24
N GLU A 58 7.60 -13.97 16.03
CA GLU A 58 7.36 -15.08 15.09
C GLU A 58 8.65 -15.67 14.52
N VAL A 59 9.70 -14.85 14.41
CA VAL A 59 11.01 -15.27 13.87
C VAL A 59 12.09 -15.42 14.94
N CYS A 60 11.73 -15.24 16.22
CA CYS A 60 12.67 -15.35 17.33
C CYS A 60 13.23 -16.79 17.38
N PRO A 61 14.57 -16.98 17.34
CA PRO A 61 15.13 -18.31 17.41
C PRO A 61 14.88 -18.94 18.79
N PRO A 62 14.76 -20.28 18.89
CA PRO A 62 14.38 -20.96 20.13
C PRO A 62 15.23 -20.60 21.35
N HIS A 63 16.53 -20.34 21.16
CA HIS A 63 17.45 -20.02 22.25
C HIS A 63 17.30 -18.59 22.81
N LEU A 64 16.61 -17.69 22.10
CA LEU A 64 16.33 -16.31 22.55
C LEU A 64 14.89 -16.11 23.04
N HIS A 65 14.02 -17.10 22.84
CA HIS A 65 12.57 -16.96 23.06
C HIS A 65 12.22 -16.49 24.49
N ASP A 66 12.79 -17.13 25.52
CA ASP A 66 12.51 -16.77 26.92
C ASP A 66 12.99 -15.36 27.28
N GLN A 67 14.13 -14.95 26.72
CA GLN A 67 14.69 -13.62 26.94
C GLN A 67 13.83 -12.56 26.24
N TRP A 68 13.46 -12.82 24.98
CA TRP A 68 12.59 -11.95 24.18
C TRP A 68 11.23 -11.74 24.85
N GLU A 69 10.56 -12.81 25.26
CA GLU A 69 9.26 -12.71 25.92
C GLU A 69 9.35 -11.91 27.22
N ARG A 70 10.42 -12.09 28.01
CA ARG A 70 10.66 -11.33 29.23
C ARG A 70 10.83 -9.82 28.95
N VAL A 71 11.72 -9.44 28.04
CA VAL A 71 12.01 -8.02 27.76
C VAL A 71 10.81 -7.32 27.10
N ASN A 72 10.15 -8.01 26.17
CA ASN A 72 8.96 -7.52 25.47
C ASN A 72 7.76 -7.35 26.43
N ALA A 73 7.56 -8.31 27.35
CA ALA A 73 6.53 -8.19 28.39
C ALA A 73 6.78 -6.98 29.31
N ARG A 74 8.04 -6.72 29.67
CA ARG A 74 8.42 -5.57 30.50
C ARG A 74 8.17 -4.24 29.78
N LEU A 75 8.50 -4.12 28.50
CA LEU A 75 8.17 -2.92 27.72
C LEU A 75 6.65 -2.70 27.57
N ARG A 76 5.89 -3.76 27.28
CA ARG A 76 4.42 -3.69 27.22
C ARG A 76 3.81 -3.26 28.56
N ALA A 77 4.37 -3.70 29.68
CA ALA A 77 3.94 -3.28 31.00
C ALA A 77 4.16 -1.77 31.22
N ASN A 78 5.31 -1.22 30.82
CA ASN A 78 5.57 0.22 30.87
C ASN A 78 4.58 1.00 29.99
N TYR A 79 4.35 0.56 28.76
CA TYR A 79 3.36 1.19 27.87
C TYR A 79 1.95 1.24 28.50
N ARG A 80 1.51 0.13 29.11
CA ARG A 80 0.23 0.06 29.84
C ARG A 80 0.22 0.99 31.05
N ALA A 81 1.31 1.08 31.80
CA ALA A 81 1.42 1.97 32.95
C ALA A 81 1.28 3.44 32.53
N LEU A 82 2.00 3.86 31.49
CA LEU A 82 1.92 5.24 30.94
C LEU A 82 0.53 5.57 30.42
N SER A 83 -0.08 4.63 29.67
CA SER A 83 -1.46 4.75 29.19
C SER A 83 -2.47 4.88 30.33
N THR A 84 -2.29 4.09 31.41
CA THR A 84 -3.15 4.15 32.60
C THR A 84 -3.00 5.48 33.34
N SER A 85 -1.78 6.01 33.38
CA SER A 85 -1.46 7.34 33.92
C SER A 85 -1.89 8.50 33.00
N LYS A 86 -2.46 8.20 31.83
CA LYS A 86 -2.91 9.19 30.83
C LYS A 86 -1.80 10.13 30.33
N ILE A 87 -0.57 9.64 30.27
CA ILE A 87 0.54 10.38 29.65
C ILE A 87 0.35 10.36 28.14
N SER A 88 0.41 11.53 27.51
CA SER A 88 0.26 11.67 26.06
C SER A 88 1.56 11.28 25.35
N LEU A 89 1.52 10.22 24.55
CA LEU A 89 2.62 9.82 23.66
C LEU A 89 2.64 10.60 22.34
N ASP A 90 1.71 11.55 22.17
CA ASP A 90 1.77 12.56 21.13
C ASP A 90 2.66 13.75 21.56
N GLU A 91 2.84 13.95 22.86
CA GLU A 91 3.68 15.04 23.42
C GLU A 91 5.05 14.54 23.92
N HIS A 92 5.16 13.24 24.23
CA HIS A 92 6.38 12.63 24.76
C HIS A 92 6.77 11.40 23.95
N CYS A 93 8.09 11.20 23.74
CA CYS A 93 8.59 9.94 23.23
C CYS A 93 8.38 8.85 24.29
N PHE A 94 7.88 7.69 23.87
CA PHE A 94 7.72 6.55 24.77
C PHE A 94 9.06 6.12 25.38
N TYR A 95 10.13 6.14 24.58
CA TYR A 95 11.43 5.62 24.98
C TYR A 95 12.15 6.51 25.99
N ASP A 96 11.93 7.83 25.95
CA ASP A 96 12.44 8.77 26.97
C ASP A 96 11.84 8.50 28.37
N LEU A 97 10.68 7.84 28.42
CA LEU A 97 9.95 7.53 29.64
C LEU A 97 10.29 6.14 30.20
N VAL A 98 11.06 5.34 29.46
CA VAL A 98 11.45 3.98 29.85
C VAL A 98 12.87 4.02 30.40
N PRO A 99 13.16 3.33 31.52
CA PRO A 99 14.52 3.28 32.05
C PRO A 99 15.52 2.72 31.04
N GLU A 100 16.65 3.41 30.88
CA GLU A 100 17.66 3.12 29.86
C GLU A 100 18.18 1.68 29.91
N SER A 101 18.39 1.14 31.11
CA SER A 101 18.81 -0.27 31.28
C SER A 101 17.80 -1.28 30.71
N MET A 102 16.51 -0.93 30.68
CA MET A 102 15.51 -1.77 30.03
C MET A 102 15.54 -1.67 28.51
N LEU A 103 15.88 -0.48 27.98
CA LEU A 103 16.04 -0.25 26.55
C LEU A 103 17.26 -0.97 26.00
N HIS A 104 18.38 -0.92 26.72
CA HIS A 104 19.58 -1.69 26.39
C HIS A 104 19.29 -3.18 26.27
N GLU A 105 18.72 -3.80 27.31
CA GLU A 105 18.40 -5.24 27.27
C GLU A 105 17.41 -5.57 26.14
N PHE A 106 16.45 -4.68 25.85
CA PHE A 106 15.53 -4.90 24.74
C PHE A 106 16.21 -4.82 23.37
N CYS A 107 17.03 -3.78 23.15
CA CYS A 107 17.74 -3.56 21.91
C CYS A 107 18.78 -4.65 21.65
N GLU A 108 19.50 -5.11 22.67
CA GLU A 108 20.42 -6.26 22.57
C GLU A 108 19.70 -7.51 22.02
N ILE A 109 18.58 -7.90 22.63
CA ILE A 109 17.85 -9.09 22.18
C ILE A 109 17.24 -8.86 20.79
N LYS A 110 16.71 -7.66 20.51
CA LYS A 110 16.22 -7.29 19.18
C LYS A 110 17.33 -7.38 18.13
N ASP A 111 18.54 -6.97 18.47
CA ASP A 111 19.70 -7.01 17.59
C ASP A 111 20.12 -8.45 17.28
N LEU A 112 20.18 -9.32 18.30
CA LEU A 112 20.43 -10.75 18.10
C LEU A 112 19.39 -11.44 17.20
N ILE A 113 18.10 -11.12 17.37
CA ILE A 113 17.04 -11.63 16.49
C ILE A 113 17.19 -11.08 15.07
N THR A 114 17.57 -9.80 14.92
CA THR A 114 17.81 -9.17 13.62
C THR A 114 18.96 -9.86 12.88
N THR A 115 20.07 -10.11 13.58
CA THR A 115 21.21 -10.88 13.06
C THR A 115 20.79 -12.27 12.63
N TRP A 116 20.02 -12.97 13.47
CA TRP A 116 19.49 -14.29 13.14
C TRP A 116 18.70 -14.28 11.82
N VAL A 117 17.88 -13.26 11.59
CA VAL A 117 17.13 -13.15 10.33
C VAL A 117 18.06 -12.95 9.13
N PHE A 118 19.03 -12.04 9.20
CA PHE A 118 19.98 -11.85 8.10
C PHE A 118 20.81 -13.10 7.79
N ASP A 119 21.15 -13.89 8.80
CA ASP A 119 21.99 -15.08 8.65
C ASP A 119 21.21 -16.31 8.15
N ASN A 120 19.90 -16.39 8.42
CA ASN A 120 19.11 -17.61 8.19
C ASN A 120 17.96 -17.46 7.16
N TYR A 121 17.61 -16.24 6.75
CA TYR A 121 16.54 -15.99 5.78
C TYR A 121 17.13 -15.57 4.43
N GLU A 122 16.56 -16.11 3.35
CA GLU A 122 16.94 -15.71 2.01
C GLU A 122 16.44 -14.31 1.68
N ARG A 123 17.29 -13.51 1.06
CA ARG A 123 16.92 -12.19 0.56
C ARG A 123 15.84 -12.31 -0.54
N PRO A 124 14.65 -11.72 -0.38
CA PRO A 124 13.60 -11.81 -1.38
C PRO A 124 14.01 -11.23 -2.73
N ALA A 125 13.62 -11.86 -3.83
CA ALA A 125 13.96 -11.40 -5.18
C ALA A 125 13.43 -9.98 -5.49
N ASN A 126 12.33 -9.57 -4.84
CA ASN A 126 11.71 -8.26 -4.97
C ASN A 126 12.07 -7.30 -3.81
N TYR A 127 13.15 -7.58 -3.06
CA TYR A 127 13.56 -6.80 -1.90
C TYR A 127 13.63 -5.29 -2.17
N GLU A 128 14.30 -4.87 -3.24
CA GLU A 128 14.48 -3.45 -3.57
C GLU A 128 13.13 -2.73 -3.71
N PHE A 129 12.19 -3.36 -4.41
CA PHE A 129 10.85 -2.82 -4.57
C PHE A 129 10.13 -2.71 -3.22
N MET A 130 10.24 -3.72 -2.35
CA MET A 130 9.61 -3.68 -1.03
C MET A 130 10.21 -2.59 -0.13
N ALA A 131 11.52 -2.37 -0.20
CA ALA A 131 12.20 -1.30 0.52
C ALA A 131 11.71 0.08 0.03
N SER A 132 11.66 0.31 -1.28
CA SER A 132 11.13 1.56 -1.85
C SER A 132 9.66 1.77 -1.52
N LEU A 133 8.85 0.69 -1.52
CA LEU A 133 7.44 0.75 -1.14
C LEU A 133 7.26 1.07 0.36
N ALA A 134 8.06 0.48 1.24
CA ALA A 134 8.04 0.78 2.66
C ALA A 134 8.36 2.25 2.92
N SER A 135 9.35 2.79 2.21
CA SER A 135 9.70 4.21 2.26
C SER A 135 8.55 5.11 1.77
N ALA A 136 7.94 4.77 0.61
CA ALA A 136 6.80 5.50 0.07
C ALA A 136 5.58 5.50 1.01
N VAL A 137 5.27 4.37 1.65
CA VAL A 137 4.18 4.25 2.61
C VAL A 137 4.48 5.03 3.89
N SER A 138 5.73 5.07 4.33
CA SER A 138 6.13 5.87 5.49
C SER A 138 5.88 7.36 5.23
N GLU A 139 6.35 7.88 4.10
CA GLU A 139 6.17 9.29 3.74
C GLU A 139 4.68 9.72 3.66
N MET A 140 3.82 8.84 3.15
CA MET A 140 2.36 9.07 3.20
C MET A 140 1.81 9.04 4.63
N ALA A 141 2.41 8.25 5.53
CA ALA A 141 2.01 8.13 6.92
C ALA A 141 2.47 9.30 7.80
N SER A 142 3.53 10.02 7.43
CA SER A 142 3.95 11.27 8.09
C SER A 142 3.32 12.52 7.50
N SER A 143 2.74 12.44 6.31
CA SER A 143 2.02 13.56 5.70
C SER A 143 0.62 13.74 6.30
N PRO A 144 0.34 14.86 7.00
CA PRO A 144 -0.97 15.11 7.57
C PRO A 144 -2.04 15.34 6.50
N LEU A 145 -3.23 14.82 6.72
CA LEU A 145 -4.40 15.11 5.89
C LEU A 145 -4.98 16.50 6.21
N ASN A 146 -5.28 17.28 5.18
CA ASN A 146 -6.08 18.50 5.30
C ASN A 146 -7.57 18.12 5.24
N LEU A 147 -8.25 18.19 6.39
CA LEU A 147 -9.64 17.75 6.54
C LEU A 147 -10.58 18.92 6.82
N ASN A 148 -11.59 19.07 5.97
CA ASN A 148 -12.65 20.06 6.11
C ASN A 148 -14.03 19.40 6.14
N PHE A 149 -14.53 19.17 7.36
CA PHE A 149 -15.82 18.49 7.58
C PHE A 149 -17.05 19.35 7.24
N LYS A 150 -16.88 20.64 6.87
CA LYS A 150 -18.02 21.51 6.50
C LYS A 150 -18.77 20.99 5.27
N SER A 151 -18.09 20.27 4.37
CA SER A 151 -18.68 19.64 3.19
C SER A 151 -19.77 18.62 3.52
N LEU A 152 -19.76 18.06 4.74
CA LEU A 152 -20.77 17.09 5.20
C LEU A 152 -21.94 17.70 5.97
N ASN A 153 -22.01 19.03 6.10
CA ASN A 153 -23.04 19.68 6.90
C ASN A 153 -24.47 19.36 6.42
N SER A 154 -24.68 19.25 5.10
CA SER A 154 -25.98 18.91 4.50
C SER A 154 -26.49 17.51 4.91
N VAL A 155 -25.57 16.58 5.15
CA VAL A 155 -25.86 15.17 5.49
C VAL A 155 -25.59 14.82 6.95
N ARG A 156 -25.26 15.82 7.79
CA ARG A 156 -24.95 15.67 9.22
C ARG A 156 -26.13 15.15 10.07
N HIS A 157 -27.34 15.15 9.53
CA HIS A 157 -28.51 14.53 10.16
C HIS A 157 -28.41 12.98 10.22
N LYS A 158 -27.58 12.35 9.39
CA LYS A 158 -27.33 10.90 9.42
C LYS A 158 -26.41 10.53 10.59
N SER A 159 -26.75 9.49 11.36
CA SER A 159 -25.94 9.03 12.52
C SER A 159 -24.51 8.67 12.11
N GLN A 160 -24.37 7.90 11.04
CA GLN A 160 -23.06 7.46 10.50
C GLN A 160 -22.12 8.63 10.19
N VAL A 161 -22.66 9.74 9.65
CA VAL A 161 -21.88 10.94 9.35
C VAL A 161 -21.41 11.62 10.64
N ARG A 162 -22.28 11.70 11.67
CA ARG A 162 -21.90 12.27 12.97
C ARG A 162 -20.81 11.45 13.65
N ASP A 163 -20.92 10.13 13.59
CA ASP A 163 -19.93 9.22 14.18
C ASP A 163 -18.58 9.33 13.46
N PHE A 164 -18.61 9.44 12.12
CA PHE A 164 -17.41 9.70 11.32
C PHE A 164 -16.73 11.01 11.71
N ILE A 165 -17.48 12.12 11.76
CA ILE A 165 -16.94 13.43 12.14
C ILE A 165 -16.35 13.35 13.56
N LYS A 166 -17.11 12.83 14.53
CA LYS A 166 -16.67 12.72 15.93
C LYS A 166 -15.37 11.92 16.07
N LYS A 167 -15.20 10.87 15.26
CA LYS A 167 -14.03 10.00 15.32
C LYS A 167 -12.77 10.65 14.74
N TYR A 168 -12.90 11.46 13.69
CA TYR A 168 -11.76 11.94 12.91
C TYR A 168 -11.51 13.45 13.00
N SER A 169 -12.36 14.22 13.70
CA SER A 169 -12.19 15.66 13.84
C SER A 169 -11.37 16.10 15.06
N SER A 170 -11.12 15.22 16.02
CA SER A 170 -10.44 15.58 17.28
C SER A 170 -8.93 15.68 17.16
N ASN A 171 -8.33 14.83 16.32
CA ASN A 171 -6.88 14.72 16.20
C ASN A 171 -6.44 14.88 14.75
N GLN A 172 -5.18 15.26 14.54
CA GLN A 172 -4.57 15.24 13.22
C GLN A 172 -4.62 13.82 12.64
N GLN A 173 -5.05 13.71 11.39
CA GLN A 173 -5.26 12.43 10.73
C GLN A 173 -4.16 12.17 9.70
N TYR A 174 -3.84 10.88 9.55
CA TYR A 174 -2.79 10.38 8.67
C TYR A 174 -3.27 9.10 7.95
N CYS A 175 -2.74 8.87 6.75
CA CYS A 175 -2.96 7.64 5.99
C CYS A 175 -1.83 6.65 6.26
N LYS A 176 -2.04 5.72 7.19
CA LYS A 176 -1.05 4.71 7.57
C LYS A 176 -1.39 3.39 6.91
N TYR A 177 -0.55 2.93 5.98
CA TYR A 177 -0.77 1.65 5.29
C TYR A 177 -0.01 0.50 5.93
N ASN A 178 -0.56 -0.69 5.79
CA ASN A 178 0.08 -1.96 6.11
C ASN A 178 0.38 -2.69 4.80
N ILE A 179 1.66 -2.81 4.46
CA ILE A 179 2.14 -3.54 3.27
C ILE A 179 1.99 -5.06 3.39
N TRP A 180 1.82 -5.56 4.62
CA TRP A 180 1.68 -6.99 4.96
C TRP A 180 0.23 -7.38 5.26
N GLY A 181 -0.71 -6.43 5.18
CA GLY A 181 -2.05 -6.62 5.70
C GLY A 181 -2.96 -7.52 4.88
N THR A 182 -2.54 -7.92 3.67
CA THR A 182 -3.31 -8.81 2.81
C THR A 182 -2.42 -9.84 2.11
N LYS A 183 -2.96 -11.04 1.89
CA LYS A 183 -2.24 -12.13 1.17
C LYS A 183 -1.94 -11.78 -0.29
N THR A 184 -2.77 -10.93 -0.90
CA THR A 184 -2.59 -10.49 -2.30
C THR A 184 -1.66 -9.29 -2.42
N GLY A 185 -1.08 -8.80 -1.32
CA GLY A 185 -0.22 -7.62 -1.25
C GLY A 185 -0.91 -6.29 -1.56
N ARG A 186 -2.25 -6.28 -1.58
CA ARG A 186 -3.00 -5.03 -1.48
C ARG A 186 -2.63 -4.36 -0.16
N LEU A 187 -2.38 -3.05 -0.23
CA LEU A 187 -2.28 -2.25 0.97
C LEU A 187 -3.60 -2.33 1.75
N SER A 188 -3.51 -2.46 3.06
CA SER A 188 -4.61 -2.19 3.98
C SER A 188 -4.25 -1.01 4.85
N THR A 189 -5.19 -0.51 5.66
CA THR A 189 -4.90 0.54 6.64
C THR A 189 -4.48 -0.08 7.99
N LEU A 190 -3.47 0.50 8.64
CA LEU A 190 -3.15 0.17 10.02
C LEU A 190 -4.28 0.56 10.98
N PRO A 191 -4.40 -0.07 12.16
CA PRO A 191 -5.33 0.37 13.20
C PRO A 191 -5.16 1.85 13.52
N ASN A 192 -6.28 2.54 13.79
CA ASN A 192 -6.32 3.99 14.06
C ASN A 192 -5.84 4.91 12.92
N SER A 193 -5.60 4.38 11.71
CA SER A 193 -5.42 5.20 10.51
C SER A 193 -6.73 5.85 10.05
N PHE A 194 -6.61 6.95 9.30
CA PHE A 194 -7.72 7.45 8.51
C PHE A 194 -8.17 6.38 7.48
N PRO A 195 -9.48 6.14 7.30
CA PRO A 195 -10.00 4.98 6.55
C PRO A 195 -10.04 5.25 5.03
N ILE A 196 -8.94 5.71 4.44
CA ILE A 196 -8.90 6.15 3.04
C ILE A 196 -9.34 5.08 2.04
N LEU A 197 -9.02 3.81 2.32
CA LEU A 197 -9.37 2.67 1.46
C LEU A 197 -10.83 2.23 1.57
N THR A 198 -11.51 2.55 2.67
CA THR A 198 -12.87 2.04 2.99
C THR A 198 -13.92 3.13 3.16
N MET A 199 -13.52 4.40 3.09
CA MET A 199 -14.44 5.51 3.29
C MET A 199 -15.51 5.57 2.17
N PRO A 200 -16.78 5.86 2.53
CA PRO A 200 -17.83 6.05 1.55
C PRO A 200 -17.49 7.17 0.56
N LYS A 201 -17.89 7.00 -0.72
CA LYS A 201 -17.66 8.01 -1.77
C LYS A 201 -18.21 9.38 -1.37
N ASP A 202 -19.42 9.42 -0.82
CA ASP A 202 -20.08 10.65 -0.38
C ASP A 202 -19.36 11.38 0.78
N HIS A 203 -18.37 10.75 1.41
CA HIS A 203 -17.58 11.37 2.49
C HIS A 203 -16.24 11.93 1.99
N ARG A 204 -15.83 11.63 0.75
CA ARG A 204 -14.50 11.97 0.21
C ARG A 204 -14.24 13.47 0.09
N SER A 205 -15.28 14.29 -0.02
CA SER A 205 -15.19 15.75 -0.12
C SER A 205 -14.68 16.43 1.16
N VAL A 206 -14.48 15.69 2.25
CA VAL A 206 -13.79 16.23 3.44
C VAL A 206 -12.30 16.38 3.23
N ILE A 207 -11.70 15.63 2.30
CA ILE A 207 -10.25 15.64 2.09
C ILE A 207 -9.93 16.72 1.07
N GLN A 208 -9.07 17.67 1.48
CA GLN A 208 -8.59 18.77 0.66
C GLN A 208 -7.07 18.60 0.41
N PRO A 209 -6.52 19.15 -0.69
CA PRO A 209 -5.07 19.15 -0.91
C PRO A 209 -4.36 20.00 0.16
N ASN A 210 -3.11 19.67 0.47
CA ASN A 210 -2.24 20.61 1.20
C ASN A 210 -1.55 21.57 0.24
N ASN A 211 -1.35 21.15 -1.02
CA ASN A 211 -0.90 22.01 -2.12
C ASN A 211 -2.13 22.63 -2.83
N ASP A 212 -2.04 22.78 -4.15
CA ASP A 212 -3.04 23.50 -4.93
C ASP A 212 -4.20 22.58 -5.33
N TRP A 213 -3.94 21.36 -5.82
CA TRP A 213 -4.98 20.47 -6.36
C TRP A 213 -4.67 19.02 -6.05
N PHE A 214 -5.69 18.18 -5.98
CA PHE A 214 -5.50 16.75 -6.19
C PHE A 214 -5.46 16.43 -7.67
N LEU A 215 -4.55 15.54 -8.05
CA LEU A 215 -4.49 14.84 -9.33
C LEU A 215 -4.63 13.34 -9.07
N GLU A 216 -5.69 12.71 -9.57
CA GLU A 216 -5.88 11.26 -9.50
C GLU A 216 -5.51 10.64 -10.85
N LEU A 217 -4.61 9.65 -10.79
CA LEU A 217 -4.27 8.76 -11.88
C LEU A 217 -4.89 7.40 -11.57
N ASP A 218 -5.89 7.00 -12.35
CA ASP A 218 -6.70 5.80 -12.12
C ASP A 218 -6.61 4.87 -13.34
N TYR A 219 -6.30 3.59 -13.15
CA TYR A 219 -6.30 2.67 -14.29
C TYR A 219 -7.71 2.35 -14.76
N ASN A 220 -7.95 2.56 -16.06
CA ASN A 220 -9.18 2.10 -16.68
C ASN A 220 -9.27 0.57 -16.64
N ALA A 221 -10.09 0.03 -15.72
CA ALA A 221 -10.35 -1.40 -15.57
C ALA A 221 -9.06 -2.24 -15.40
N ALA A 222 -8.28 -1.88 -14.37
CA ALA A 222 -6.97 -2.44 -14.06
C ALA A 222 -6.91 -3.98 -14.07
N GLU A 223 -7.92 -4.64 -13.50
CA GLU A 223 -7.99 -6.11 -13.46
C GLU A 223 -8.09 -6.74 -14.86
N LEU A 224 -8.93 -6.20 -15.75
CA LEU A 224 -9.04 -6.73 -17.12
C LEU A 224 -7.80 -6.45 -17.96
N ARG A 225 -7.14 -5.30 -17.75
CA ARG A 225 -5.84 -5.01 -18.37
C ARG A 225 -4.76 -5.98 -17.92
N THR A 226 -4.77 -6.33 -16.63
CA THR A 226 -3.90 -7.37 -16.05
C THR A 226 -4.17 -8.73 -16.70
N VAL A 227 -5.43 -9.13 -16.87
CA VAL A 227 -5.78 -10.39 -17.56
C VAL A 227 -5.26 -10.40 -19.01
N LEU A 228 -5.44 -9.31 -19.77
CA LEU A 228 -4.93 -9.21 -21.14
C LEU A 228 -3.40 -9.32 -21.19
N ALA A 229 -2.72 -8.66 -20.25
CA ALA A 229 -1.26 -8.69 -20.16
C ALA A 229 -0.73 -10.09 -19.85
N LEU A 230 -1.32 -10.77 -18.86
CA LEU A 230 -0.97 -12.14 -18.50
C LEU A 230 -1.31 -13.13 -19.63
N SER A 231 -2.29 -12.81 -20.47
CA SER A 231 -2.63 -13.60 -21.68
C SER A 231 -1.72 -13.33 -22.88
N GLY A 232 -0.76 -12.41 -22.77
CA GLY A 232 0.09 -11.99 -23.89
C GLY A 232 -0.65 -11.26 -25.01
N LYS A 233 -1.79 -10.61 -24.70
CA LYS A 233 -2.59 -9.85 -25.67
C LYS A 233 -2.22 -8.37 -25.66
N SER A 234 -2.45 -7.69 -26.79
CA SER A 234 -2.28 -6.25 -26.89
C SER A 234 -3.28 -5.49 -26.02
N GLN A 235 -2.83 -4.38 -25.44
CA GLN A 235 -3.68 -3.51 -24.63
C GLN A 235 -4.52 -2.59 -25.53
N PRO A 236 -5.83 -2.45 -25.30
CA PRO A 236 -6.64 -1.46 -26.00
C PRO A 236 -6.33 -0.04 -25.49
N ASN A 237 -6.23 0.92 -26.41
CA ASN A 237 -6.03 2.35 -26.10
C ASN A 237 -7.33 3.04 -25.60
N SER A 238 -8.49 2.45 -25.88
CA SER A 238 -9.81 2.91 -25.45
C SER A 238 -10.20 2.34 -24.09
N ASP A 239 -11.37 2.76 -23.58
CA ASP A 239 -12.00 2.10 -22.43
C ASP A 239 -12.24 0.62 -22.76
N ILE A 240 -11.85 -0.29 -21.85
CA ILE A 240 -11.93 -1.73 -22.12
C ILE A 240 -13.38 -2.24 -22.13
N HIS A 241 -14.27 -1.62 -21.37
CA HIS A 241 -15.67 -2.01 -21.29
C HIS A 241 -16.41 -1.57 -22.56
N GLU A 242 -16.08 -0.39 -23.10
CA GLU A 242 -16.53 0.03 -24.43
C GLU A 242 -15.98 -0.86 -25.53
N TRP A 243 -14.69 -1.19 -25.46
CA TRP A 243 -14.06 -2.13 -26.39
C TRP A 243 -14.74 -3.50 -26.35
N ASN A 244 -15.05 -4.02 -25.17
CA ASN A 244 -15.78 -5.29 -25.02
C ASN A 244 -17.18 -5.20 -25.59
N ALA A 245 -17.93 -4.13 -25.31
CA ALA A 245 -19.26 -3.92 -25.85
C ALA A 245 -19.25 -3.99 -27.39
N ALA A 246 -18.29 -3.31 -28.03
CA ALA A 246 -18.17 -3.28 -29.48
C ALA A 246 -17.66 -4.60 -30.08
N ASN A 247 -16.63 -5.22 -29.50
CA ASN A 247 -15.89 -6.32 -30.13
C ASN A 247 -16.34 -7.71 -29.67
N ILE A 248 -16.76 -7.86 -28.42
CA ILE A 248 -17.21 -9.15 -27.87
C ILE A 248 -18.73 -9.28 -28.03
N PHE A 249 -19.47 -8.23 -27.67
CA PHE A 249 -20.93 -8.21 -27.71
C PHE A 249 -21.51 -7.55 -28.96
N LYS A 250 -20.67 -7.26 -29.98
CA LYS A 250 -21.10 -6.73 -31.29
C LYS A 250 -21.96 -5.47 -31.24
N GLY A 251 -21.80 -4.64 -30.19
CA GLY A 251 -22.58 -3.43 -29.97
C GLY A 251 -23.99 -3.65 -29.42
N GLU A 252 -24.35 -4.89 -29.05
CA GLU A 252 -25.69 -5.24 -28.56
C GLU A 252 -25.93 -4.86 -27.10
N VAL A 253 -24.87 -4.51 -26.36
CA VAL A 253 -24.95 -4.17 -24.94
C VAL A 253 -24.26 -2.83 -24.68
N THR A 254 -24.68 -2.17 -23.61
CA THR A 254 -24.03 -0.94 -23.14
C THR A 254 -22.68 -1.25 -22.47
N ARG A 255 -21.84 -0.22 -22.31
CA ARG A 255 -20.57 -0.29 -21.56
C ARG A 255 -20.74 -0.95 -20.18
N ASP A 256 -21.75 -0.53 -19.42
CA ASP A 256 -21.96 -1.02 -18.05
C ASP A 256 -22.47 -2.47 -18.03
N GLN A 257 -23.31 -2.85 -19.00
CA GLN A 257 -23.72 -4.24 -19.19
C GLN A 257 -22.53 -5.12 -19.59
N ALA A 258 -21.66 -4.65 -20.49
CA ALA A 258 -20.43 -5.36 -20.87
C ALA A 258 -19.52 -5.55 -19.65
N LYS A 259 -19.32 -4.50 -18.84
CA LYS A 259 -18.58 -4.60 -17.57
C LYS A 259 -19.13 -5.71 -16.68
N GLN A 260 -20.43 -5.67 -16.38
CA GLN A 260 -21.07 -6.65 -15.50
C GLN A 260 -20.93 -8.09 -16.04
N LYS A 261 -21.23 -8.31 -17.32
CA LYS A 261 -21.17 -9.64 -17.96
C LYS A 261 -19.74 -10.19 -18.00
N VAL A 262 -18.74 -9.37 -18.31
CA VAL A 262 -17.34 -9.82 -18.37
C VAL A 262 -16.81 -10.18 -16.99
N PHE A 263 -17.11 -9.39 -15.95
CA PHE A 263 -16.69 -9.72 -14.59
C PHE A 263 -17.41 -10.95 -14.02
N ALA A 264 -18.70 -11.11 -14.35
CA ALA A 264 -19.46 -12.31 -14.04
C ALA A 264 -18.80 -13.56 -14.66
N TRP A 265 -18.45 -13.49 -15.95
CA TRP A 265 -17.72 -14.55 -16.65
C TRP A 265 -16.35 -14.84 -16.03
N LEU A 266 -15.56 -13.79 -15.78
CA LEU A 266 -14.18 -13.90 -15.34
C LEU A 266 -14.08 -14.66 -14.01
N TYR A 267 -14.91 -14.28 -13.05
CA TYR A 267 -14.92 -14.85 -11.70
C TYR A 267 -15.94 -15.99 -11.52
N GLY A 268 -16.60 -16.44 -12.59
CA GLY A 268 -17.51 -17.58 -12.56
C GLY A 268 -18.80 -17.35 -11.77
N SER A 269 -19.21 -16.10 -11.59
CA SER A 269 -20.51 -15.77 -10.98
C SER A 269 -21.57 -15.64 -12.07
N ASN A 270 -22.75 -16.24 -11.86
CA ASN A 270 -23.93 -16.08 -12.74
C ASN A 270 -23.69 -16.37 -14.24
N LEU A 271 -22.99 -17.47 -14.55
CA LEU A 271 -22.69 -17.88 -15.94
C LEU A 271 -23.93 -18.14 -16.81
N SER A 272 -25.10 -18.39 -16.21
CA SER A 272 -26.36 -18.60 -16.93
C SER A 272 -26.87 -17.39 -17.72
N ILE A 273 -26.25 -16.21 -17.53
CA ILE A 273 -26.63 -14.95 -18.19
C ILE A 273 -25.82 -14.71 -19.48
N ILE A 274 -24.84 -15.57 -19.77
CA ILE A 274 -23.91 -15.41 -20.90
C ILE A 274 -24.15 -16.51 -21.92
N ASP A 275 -24.38 -16.10 -23.17
CA ASP A 275 -24.53 -17.00 -24.31
C ASP A 275 -23.26 -17.87 -24.51
N GLY A 276 -23.44 -19.10 -24.99
CA GLY A 276 -22.34 -20.02 -25.30
C GLY A 276 -21.35 -19.46 -26.33
N ASP A 277 -21.85 -18.75 -27.35
CA ASP A 277 -20.98 -18.15 -28.39
C ASP A 277 -20.12 -17.02 -27.80
N ILE A 278 -20.70 -16.20 -26.92
CA ILE A 278 -19.99 -15.14 -26.20
C ILE A 278 -18.94 -15.73 -25.25
N THR A 279 -19.28 -16.83 -24.57
CA THR A 279 -18.35 -17.54 -23.68
C THR A 279 -17.12 -18.02 -24.44
N LYS A 280 -17.29 -18.51 -25.67
CA LYS A 280 -16.17 -18.91 -26.54
C LYS A 280 -15.28 -17.72 -26.89
N ILE A 281 -15.85 -16.60 -27.32
CA ILE A 281 -15.10 -15.37 -27.65
C ILE A 281 -14.32 -14.87 -26.43
N LEU A 282 -14.96 -14.82 -25.25
CA LEU A 282 -14.32 -14.41 -24.00
C LEU A 282 -13.12 -15.30 -23.65
N SER A 283 -13.25 -16.62 -23.83
CA SER A 283 -12.19 -17.58 -23.57
C SER A 283 -10.99 -17.38 -24.51
N GLU A 284 -11.24 -17.04 -25.78
CA GLU A 284 -10.18 -16.76 -26.76
C GLU A 284 -9.45 -15.43 -26.50
N VAL A 285 -10.18 -14.42 -26.02
CA VAL A 285 -9.66 -13.08 -25.70
C VAL A 285 -8.87 -13.09 -24.40
N TYR A 286 -9.46 -13.56 -23.31
CA TYR A 286 -8.94 -13.42 -21.95
C TYR A 286 -8.22 -14.66 -21.40
N ARG A 287 -8.33 -15.81 -22.06
CA ARG A 287 -7.54 -17.03 -21.82
C ARG A 287 -7.33 -17.37 -20.33
N LYS A 288 -8.36 -17.21 -19.49
CA LYS A 288 -8.21 -17.28 -18.03
C LYS A 288 -7.72 -18.65 -17.54
N GLU A 289 -8.10 -19.72 -18.23
CA GLU A 289 -7.64 -21.09 -17.94
C GLU A 289 -6.15 -21.27 -18.20
N GLU A 290 -5.61 -20.59 -19.21
CA GLU A 290 -4.17 -20.58 -19.51
C GLU A 290 -3.41 -19.81 -18.42
N ILE A 291 -3.92 -18.65 -18.00
CA ILE A 291 -3.33 -17.87 -16.90
C ILE A 291 -3.23 -18.73 -15.63
N VAL A 292 -4.31 -19.42 -15.24
CA VAL A 292 -4.30 -20.29 -14.05
C VAL A 292 -3.25 -21.39 -14.21
N ARG A 293 -3.19 -22.06 -15.37
CA ARG A 293 -2.21 -23.12 -15.62
C ARG A 293 -0.76 -22.65 -15.51
N GLN A 294 -0.48 -21.43 -15.94
CA GLN A 294 0.88 -20.86 -15.90
C GLN A 294 1.31 -20.40 -14.50
N HIS A 295 0.35 -19.98 -13.68
CA HIS A 295 0.63 -19.31 -12.42
C HIS A 295 0.22 -20.10 -11.17
N TRP A 296 -0.55 -21.17 -11.29
CA TRP A 296 -1.02 -21.97 -10.15
C TRP A 296 -0.48 -23.40 -10.22
N SER A 297 0.23 -23.82 -9.17
CA SER A 297 0.86 -25.15 -9.06
C SER A 297 -0.08 -26.24 -8.53
N GLY A 298 -1.34 -25.91 -8.24
CA GLY A 298 -2.28 -26.78 -7.54
C GLY A 298 -2.43 -26.48 -6.04
N ALA A 299 -1.44 -25.81 -5.44
CA ALA A 299 -1.48 -25.40 -4.03
C ALA A 299 -1.05 -23.94 -3.80
N HIS A 300 -0.28 -23.37 -4.73
CA HIS A 300 0.23 -22.00 -4.63
C HIS A 300 0.06 -21.26 -5.95
N VAL A 301 -0.30 -19.99 -5.86
CA VAL A 301 -0.18 -19.02 -6.95
C VAL A 301 1.21 -18.39 -6.88
N VAL A 302 1.92 -18.35 -8.00
CA VAL A 302 3.15 -17.58 -8.17
C VAL A 302 2.88 -16.49 -9.20
N THR A 303 2.90 -15.23 -8.77
CA THR A 303 2.61 -14.09 -9.64
C THR A 303 3.79 -13.76 -10.55
N ARG A 304 3.53 -12.98 -11.61
CA ARG A 304 4.59 -12.48 -12.51
C ARG A 304 5.70 -11.72 -11.78
N PHE A 305 5.41 -11.13 -10.63
CA PHE A 305 6.36 -10.35 -9.82
C PHE A 305 7.02 -11.18 -8.70
N GLY A 306 6.84 -12.50 -8.70
CA GLY A 306 7.52 -13.42 -7.79
C GLY A 306 6.83 -13.60 -6.43
N ARG A 307 5.64 -13.05 -6.20
CA ARG A 307 4.88 -13.31 -4.96
C ARG A 307 4.31 -14.73 -5.00
N SER A 308 4.57 -15.51 -3.95
CA SER A 308 3.95 -16.82 -3.73
C SER A 308 2.81 -16.72 -2.73
N ILE A 309 1.62 -17.23 -3.09
CA ILE A 309 0.39 -17.14 -2.30
C ILE A 309 -0.25 -18.53 -2.22
N PRO A 310 -0.43 -19.10 -1.01
CA PRO A 310 -1.22 -20.33 -0.85
C PRO A 310 -2.65 -20.14 -1.37
N SER A 311 -3.12 -21.04 -2.23
CA SER A 311 -4.43 -20.92 -2.89
C SER A 311 -5.00 -22.27 -3.31
N ASP A 312 -6.32 -22.41 -3.16
CA ASP A 312 -7.10 -23.43 -3.85
C ASP A 312 -7.39 -23.03 -5.31
N ASN A 313 -8.04 -23.93 -6.06
CA ASN A 313 -8.43 -23.71 -7.46
C ASN A 313 -9.44 -22.56 -7.61
N HIS A 314 -10.36 -22.44 -6.65
CA HIS A 314 -11.47 -21.49 -6.72
C HIS A 314 -10.96 -20.04 -6.66
N HIS A 315 -9.97 -19.79 -5.81
CA HIS A 315 -9.39 -18.46 -5.58
C HIS A 315 -8.19 -18.15 -6.47
N ALA A 316 -7.58 -19.17 -7.11
CA ALA A 316 -6.32 -19.03 -7.84
C ALA A 316 -6.35 -17.87 -8.86
N LEU A 317 -7.34 -17.85 -9.75
CA LEU A 317 -7.46 -16.80 -10.76
C LEU A 317 -7.59 -15.40 -10.13
N SER A 318 -8.40 -15.28 -9.08
CA SER A 318 -8.59 -14.00 -8.38
C SER A 318 -7.30 -13.52 -7.74
N TYR A 319 -6.56 -14.39 -7.06
CA TYR A 319 -5.30 -14.02 -6.44
C TYR A 319 -4.23 -13.65 -7.48
N ILE A 320 -4.15 -14.38 -8.60
CA ILE A 320 -3.25 -14.05 -9.71
C ILE A 320 -3.52 -12.63 -10.22
N ILE A 321 -4.78 -12.32 -10.53
CA ILE A 321 -5.17 -11.02 -11.09
C ILE A 321 -4.97 -9.91 -10.06
N GLN A 322 -5.53 -10.05 -8.86
CA GLN A 322 -5.50 -9.00 -7.84
C GLN A 322 -4.07 -8.68 -7.41
N SER A 323 -3.25 -9.71 -7.19
CA SER A 323 -1.87 -9.51 -6.76
C SER A 323 -1.01 -8.92 -7.87
N SER A 324 -1.16 -9.38 -9.13
CA SER A 324 -0.40 -8.80 -10.24
C SER A 324 -0.82 -7.36 -10.54
N CYS A 325 -2.12 -7.07 -10.44
CA CYS A 325 -2.66 -5.73 -10.62
C CYS A 325 -2.11 -4.76 -9.58
N VAL A 326 -2.12 -5.13 -8.29
CA VAL A 326 -1.64 -4.22 -7.24
C VAL A 326 -0.13 -4.02 -7.30
N ASP A 327 0.64 -5.06 -7.62
CA ASP A 327 2.09 -4.91 -7.80
C ASP A 327 2.41 -3.92 -8.94
N ALA A 328 1.64 -3.95 -10.03
CA ALA A 328 1.81 -2.97 -11.12
C ALA A 328 1.49 -1.53 -10.67
N VAL A 329 0.40 -1.32 -9.94
CA VAL A 329 0.05 0.00 -9.37
C VAL A 329 1.13 0.49 -8.42
N LEU A 330 1.55 -0.33 -7.46
CA LEU A 330 2.51 0.05 -6.43
C LEU A 330 3.91 0.29 -6.99
N ARG A 331 4.33 -0.44 -8.03
CA ARG A 331 5.59 -0.17 -8.75
C ARG A 331 5.55 1.20 -9.44
N ARG A 332 4.42 1.57 -10.03
CA ARG A 332 4.26 2.91 -10.62
C ARG A 332 4.14 4.00 -9.56
N LEU A 333 3.53 3.72 -8.41
CA LEU A 333 3.52 4.62 -7.26
C LEU A 333 4.95 4.94 -6.81
N VAL A 334 5.80 3.92 -6.66
CA VAL A 334 7.22 4.10 -6.31
C VAL A 334 7.94 4.94 -7.37
N ALA A 335 7.72 4.67 -8.66
CA ALA A 335 8.31 5.45 -9.74
C ALA A 335 7.86 6.92 -9.74
N LEU A 336 6.57 7.18 -9.49
CA LEU A 336 6.04 8.55 -9.33
C LEU A 336 6.64 9.25 -8.12
N ARG A 337 6.81 8.56 -7.00
CA ARG A 337 7.48 9.11 -5.81
C ARG A 337 8.90 9.54 -6.14
N THR A 338 9.67 8.70 -6.85
CA THR A 338 11.04 9.06 -7.26
C THR A 338 11.06 10.29 -8.15
N LEU A 339 10.12 10.45 -9.07
CA LEU A 339 10.00 11.69 -9.85
C LEU A 339 9.73 12.90 -8.93
N LEU A 340 8.90 12.72 -7.91
CA LEU A 340 8.42 13.81 -7.06
C LEU A 340 9.36 14.21 -5.91
N SER A 341 10.42 13.44 -5.62
CA SER A 341 11.30 13.70 -4.45
C SER A 341 11.99 15.06 -4.49
N GLU A 342 12.24 15.60 -5.69
CA GLU A 342 12.88 16.90 -5.90
C GLU A 342 11.86 18.04 -6.13
N HIS A 343 10.58 17.78 -5.89
CA HIS A 343 9.47 18.66 -6.26
C HIS A 343 8.58 19.05 -5.07
N SER A 344 7.71 20.03 -5.27
CA SER A 344 6.77 20.49 -4.21
C SER A 344 5.54 19.58 -4.11
N SER A 345 5.26 18.82 -5.16
CA SER A 345 4.18 17.85 -5.23
C SER A 345 4.59 16.53 -4.60
N ARG A 346 3.63 15.79 -4.04
CA ARG A 346 3.88 14.51 -3.37
C ARG A 346 2.71 13.56 -3.56
N ILE A 347 2.94 12.27 -3.33
CA ILE A 347 1.85 11.30 -3.25
C ILE A 347 1.06 11.57 -1.97
N ALA A 348 -0.23 11.89 -2.10
CA ALA A 348 -1.11 12.11 -0.95
C ALA A 348 -1.56 10.78 -0.33
N PHE A 349 -2.05 9.89 -1.19
CA PHE A 349 -2.56 8.57 -0.83
C PHE A 349 -2.77 7.73 -2.10
N THR A 350 -3.03 6.43 -1.92
CA THR A 350 -3.36 5.52 -3.01
C THR A 350 -4.60 4.72 -2.65
N LEU A 351 -5.43 4.44 -3.65
CA LEU A 351 -6.50 3.46 -3.58
C LEU A 351 -6.12 2.32 -4.51
N HIS A 352 -6.63 1.12 -4.27
CA HIS A 352 -6.20 -0.13 -4.93
C HIS A 352 -5.64 0.00 -6.37
N ASP A 353 -6.36 0.66 -7.27
CA ASP A 353 -6.05 0.88 -8.69
C ASP A 353 -5.74 2.34 -9.08
N SER A 354 -5.66 3.26 -8.11
CA SER A 354 -5.36 4.68 -8.34
C SER A 354 -4.32 5.28 -7.39
N VAL A 355 -3.61 6.29 -7.90
CA VAL A 355 -2.66 7.09 -7.11
C VAL A 355 -3.15 8.54 -7.12
N VAL A 356 -3.23 9.15 -5.93
CA VAL A 356 -3.64 10.54 -5.76
C VAL A 356 -2.43 11.36 -5.35
N ILE A 357 -2.13 12.38 -6.14
CA ILE A 357 -1.01 13.29 -5.97
C ILE A 357 -1.55 14.61 -5.43
N ASP A 358 -0.93 15.12 -4.37
CA ASP A 358 -1.12 16.48 -3.85
C ASP A 358 -0.26 17.43 -4.70
N LEU A 359 -0.83 17.92 -5.80
CA LEU A 359 -0.13 18.63 -6.86
C LEU A 359 0.00 20.12 -6.54
N SER A 360 1.24 20.63 -6.63
CA SER A 360 1.51 22.07 -6.68
C SER A 360 1.42 22.58 -8.12
N ASP A 361 0.88 23.79 -8.29
CA ASP A 361 0.82 24.47 -9.59
C ASP A 361 2.21 24.65 -10.22
N ARG A 362 3.28 24.69 -9.41
CA ARG A 362 4.68 24.76 -9.88
C ARG A 362 5.08 23.52 -10.68
N ASP A 363 4.57 22.36 -10.30
CA ASP A 363 4.90 21.07 -10.90
C ASP A 363 3.84 20.62 -11.92
N ARG A 364 2.86 21.46 -12.23
CA ARG A 364 1.79 21.15 -13.20
C ARG A 364 2.33 20.74 -14.57
N HIS A 365 3.50 21.24 -14.96
CA HIS A 365 4.16 20.89 -16.21
C HIS A 365 4.61 19.41 -16.27
N LEU A 366 4.75 18.73 -15.13
CA LEU A 366 5.12 17.32 -15.05
C LEU A 366 3.94 16.36 -15.28
N VAL A 367 2.70 16.85 -15.31
CA VAL A 367 1.51 15.98 -15.42
C VAL A 367 1.57 15.00 -16.61
N PRO A 368 1.99 15.40 -17.83
CA PRO A 368 2.16 14.45 -18.94
C PRO A 368 3.19 13.35 -18.64
N GLU A 369 4.28 13.67 -17.96
CA GLU A 369 5.30 12.71 -17.56
C GLU A 369 4.79 11.76 -16.48
N MET A 370 4.06 12.28 -15.47
CA MET A 370 3.41 11.45 -14.45
C MET A 370 2.46 10.42 -15.07
N ILE A 371 1.69 10.84 -16.09
CA ILE A 371 0.78 9.94 -16.81
C ILE A 371 1.55 8.91 -17.61
N GLU A 372 2.66 9.29 -18.26
CA GLU A 372 3.49 8.34 -18.99
C GLU A 372 4.08 7.30 -18.05
N ILE A 373 4.68 7.73 -16.93
CA ILE A 373 5.22 6.85 -15.88
C ILE A 373 4.14 5.90 -15.36
N PHE A 374 2.97 6.43 -15.01
CA PHE A 374 1.89 5.62 -14.45
C PHE A 374 1.29 4.67 -15.48
N SER A 375 1.14 5.09 -16.74
CA SER A 375 0.58 4.24 -17.80
C SER A 375 1.53 3.13 -18.24
N ASN A 376 2.84 3.35 -18.19
CA ASN A 376 3.83 2.42 -18.70
C ASN A 376 4.25 1.39 -17.64
N THR A 377 3.60 0.23 -17.63
CA THR A 377 3.84 -0.85 -16.65
C THR A 377 4.67 -1.98 -17.25
N GLU A 378 5.24 -2.83 -16.40
CA GLU A 378 5.88 -4.11 -16.78
C GLU A 378 4.91 -5.12 -17.44
N MET A 379 3.60 -4.81 -17.43
CA MET A 379 2.52 -5.57 -18.06
C MET A 379 2.00 -4.87 -19.35
N GLY A 380 2.70 -3.84 -19.82
CA GLY A 380 2.34 -3.05 -20.99
C GLY A 380 1.71 -1.71 -20.63
N LYS A 381 1.33 -0.95 -21.65
CA LYS A 381 0.77 0.39 -21.49
C LYS A 381 -0.71 0.33 -21.13
N PHE A 382 -1.06 0.75 -19.91
CA PHE A 382 -2.42 0.77 -19.41
C PHE A 382 -3.04 2.14 -19.66
N LYS A 383 -4.30 2.20 -20.10
CA LYS A 383 -5.02 3.46 -20.18
C LYS A 383 -5.27 4.00 -18.78
N VAL A 384 -4.93 5.28 -18.59
CA VAL A 384 -5.11 6.01 -17.34
C VAL A 384 -6.25 7.00 -17.52
N ASN A 385 -7.21 6.98 -16.62
CA ASN A 385 -8.17 8.05 -16.42
C ASN A 385 -7.50 9.10 -15.53
N VAL A 386 -7.57 10.36 -15.94
CA VAL A 386 -6.96 11.48 -15.21
C VAL A 386 -8.05 12.40 -14.74
N SER A 387 -8.09 12.66 -13.44
CA SER A 387 -9.04 13.59 -12.82
C SER A 387 -8.33 14.56 -11.89
N ALA A 388 -8.84 15.78 -11.74
CA ALA A 388 -8.28 16.77 -10.83
C ALA A 388 -9.37 17.58 -10.11
N GLY A 389 -9.05 18.12 -8.94
CA GLY A 389 -10.00 18.92 -8.16
C GLY A 389 -9.42 19.52 -6.88
N LYS A 390 -10.21 20.37 -6.22
CA LYS A 390 -9.86 21.01 -4.93
C LYS A 390 -10.31 20.20 -3.70
N ASP A 391 -10.95 19.06 -3.92
CA ASP A 391 -11.24 18.07 -2.90
C ASP A 391 -11.37 16.68 -3.55
N PHE A 392 -11.16 15.63 -2.76
CA PHE A 392 -11.14 14.25 -3.29
C PHE A 392 -12.54 13.74 -3.71
N GLY A 393 -13.62 14.31 -3.18
CA GLY A 393 -14.98 13.88 -3.51
C GLY A 393 -15.48 14.39 -4.85
N ASN A 394 -14.97 15.53 -5.33
CA ASN A 394 -15.49 16.26 -6.48
C ASN A 394 -14.48 16.36 -7.65
N LEU A 395 -13.54 15.42 -7.77
CA LEU A 395 -12.58 15.38 -8.88
C LEU A 395 -13.31 15.35 -10.23
N GLN A 396 -12.81 16.14 -11.18
CA GLN A 396 -13.35 16.21 -12.54
C GLN A 396 -12.36 15.65 -13.54
N PRO A 397 -12.81 14.95 -14.61
CA PRO A 397 -11.93 14.48 -15.66
C PRO A 397 -11.11 15.63 -16.27
N LEU A 398 -9.79 15.48 -16.29
CA LEU A 398 -8.89 16.45 -16.88
C LEU A 398 -8.80 16.20 -18.39
N LYS A 399 -9.16 17.21 -19.18
CA LYS A 399 -8.91 17.21 -20.62
C LYS A 399 -7.48 17.69 -20.85
N LEU A 400 -6.63 16.77 -21.28
CA LEU A 400 -5.20 17.01 -21.55
C LEU A 400 -4.94 17.20 -23.03
#